data_AF-A0A972IQD0-F1
#
_entry.id   AF-A0A972IQD0-F1
#
_cell.length_a   1.000
_cell.length_b   1.000
_cell.length_c   1.000
_cell.angle_alpha   90.00
_cell.angle_beta   90.00
_cell.angle_gamma   90.00
#
_symmetry.space_group_name_H-M   'P 1'
#
loop_
_entity.id
_entity.type
_entity.pdbx_description
1 polymer ?
#
loop_
_entity_poly.entity_id
_entity_poly.type
_entity_poly.pdbx_seq_one_letter_code
_entity_poly.pdbx_strand_id
1 'polypeptide(L)'
;MTLSEVSFKQLSELAERVARRYFLARKIAQLRTENLLSNQIEQTSNLACQIYLTKVISAFESLNERDRSIINNEFFFQGYDGWWKSIYSTSSFYRYKKQAMLRFLEVFYRV
;
A
#
# COMPACT_ATOMS: atom_id res chain seq x y z
N MET A 1 -2.49 -19.73 4.06
CA MET A 1 -3.64 -19.23 3.29
C MET A 1 -3.10 -18.57 2.03
N THR A 2 -3.31 -19.17 0.87
CA THR A 2 -2.83 -18.63 -0.41
C THR A 2 -3.73 -17.48 -0.84
N LEU A 3 -3.15 -16.31 -1.18
CA LEU A 3 -3.92 -15.11 -1.54
C LEU A 3 -4.82 -15.31 -2.78
N SER A 4 -4.59 -16.38 -3.56
CA SER A 4 -5.36 -16.77 -4.74
C SER A 4 -6.85 -17.05 -4.47
N GLU A 5 -7.20 -17.47 -3.25
CA GLU A 5 -8.58 -17.81 -2.86
C GLU A 5 -9.37 -16.62 -2.29
N VAL A 6 -8.68 -15.49 -2.09
CA VAL A 6 -9.27 -14.30 -1.47
C VAL A 6 -10.17 -13.56 -2.46
N SER A 7 -11.37 -13.19 -2.01
CA SER A 7 -12.32 -12.45 -2.85
C SER A 7 -11.78 -11.06 -3.23
N PHE A 8 -12.27 -10.51 -4.34
CA PHE A 8 -11.87 -9.16 -4.79
C PHE A 8 -12.08 -8.10 -3.70
N LYS A 9 -13.21 -8.17 -3.00
CA LYS A 9 -13.54 -7.26 -1.90
C LYS A 9 -12.51 -7.34 -0.77
N GLN A 10 -12.18 -8.56 -0.33
CA GLN A 10 -11.18 -8.77 0.72
C GLN A 10 -9.78 -8.29 0.29
N LEU A 11 -9.38 -8.52 -0.96
CA LEU A 11 -8.11 -7.97 -1.48
C LEU A 11 -8.08 -6.46 -1.41
N SER A 12 -9.18 -5.80 -1.81
CA SER A 12 -9.31 -4.34 -1.74
C SER A 12 -9.23 -3.83 -0.30
N GLU A 13 -9.94 -4.47 0.63
CA GLU A 13 -9.90 -4.12 2.06
C GLU A 13 -8.51 -4.31 2.68
N LEU A 14 -7.77 -5.35 2.27
CA LEU A 14 -6.40 -5.57 2.72
C LEU A 14 -5.44 -4.51 2.18
N ALA A 15 -5.50 -4.22 0.88
CA ALA A 15 -4.67 -3.19 0.26
C ALA A 15 -4.95 -1.80 0.86
N GLU A 16 -6.23 -1.47 1.06
CA GLU A 16 -6.63 -0.22 1.71
C GLU A 16 -6.12 -0.13 3.15
N ARG A 17 -6.17 -1.24 3.91
CA ARG A 17 -5.64 -1.29 5.27
C ARG A 17 -4.14 -1.04 5.31
N VAL A 18 -3.40 -1.58 4.34
CA VAL A 18 -1.96 -1.33 4.20
C VAL A 18 -1.70 0.15 3.90
N ALA A 19 -2.43 0.74 2.95
CA ALA A 19 -2.30 2.15 2.60
C ALA A 19 -2.64 3.08 3.78
N ARG A 20 -3.74 2.84 4.49
CA ARG A 20 -4.12 3.62 5.68
C ARG A 20 -3.03 3.58 6.76
N ARG A 21 -2.46 2.41 7.03
CA ARG A 21 -1.36 2.26 7.99
C ARG A 21 -0.07 2.92 7.51
N TYR A 22 0.21 2.89 6.21
CA TYR A 22 1.34 3.60 5.61
C TYR A 22 1.23 5.11 5.86
N PHE A 23 0.08 5.72 5.59
CA PHE A 23 -0.12 7.16 5.85
C PHE A 23 -0.02 7.51 7.33
N LEU A 24 -0.56 6.65 8.20
CA LEU A 24 -0.44 6.84 9.65
C LEU A 24 1.04 6.79 10.09
N ALA A 25 1.77 5.75 9.69
CA ALA A 25 3.19 5.59 10.00
C ALA A 25 4.01 6.78 9.47
N ARG A 26 3.71 7.25 8.26
CA ARG A 26 4.36 8.42 7.66
C ARG A 26 4.08 9.70 8.45
N LYS A 27 2.83 9.94 8.85
CA LYS A 27 2.46 11.11 9.67
C LYS A 27 3.16 11.08 11.04
N ILE A 28 3.22 9.90 11.68
CA ILE A 28 3.94 9.72 12.95
C ILE A 28 5.43 10.02 12.78
N ALA A 29 6.05 9.52 11.71
CA ALA A 29 7.47 9.79 11.43
C ALA A 29 7.76 11.28 11.16
N GLN A 30 6.86 11.98 10.44
CA GLN A 30 6.97 13.42 10.18
C GLN A 30 6.88 14.24 11.47
N LEU A 31 5.82 14.05 12.25
CA LEU A 31 5.60 14.79 13.50
C LEU A 31 6.74 14.61 14.52
N ARG A 32 7.43 13.45 14.50
CA ARG A 32 8.57 13.19 15.37
C ARG A 32 9.88 13.78 14.88
N THR A 33 10.04 13.98 13.57
CA THR A 33 11.19 14.72 13.03
C THR A 33 11.13 16.18 13.50
N GLU A 34 9.92 16.72 13.64
CA GLU A 34 9.67 18.08 14.11
C GLU A 34 9.78 18.21 15.64
N ASN A 35 9.44 17.15 16.40
CA ASN A 35 9.53 17.11 17.87
C ASN A 35 10.80 16.36 18.32
N LEU A 36 11.93 17.07 18.37
CA LEU A 36 13.24 16.62 18.87
C LEU A 36 13.24 16.31 20.38
N LEU A 37 12.47 15.34 20.89
CA LEU A 37 12.59 14.88 22.28
C LEU A 37 12.41 13.36 22.43
N SER A 38 13.28 12.80 23.26
CA SER A 38 13.66 11.39 23.31
C SER A 38 13.05 10.67 24.52
N ASN A 39 12.32 9.58 24.27
CA ASN A 39 12.13 8.48 25.23
C ASN A 39 12.43 7.12 24.56
N GLN A 40 13.00 6.15 25.29
CA GLN A 40 13.38 4.83 24.74
C GLN A 40 12.18 4.01 24.21
N ILE A 41 10.99 4.19 24.79
CA ILE A 41 9.73 3.59 24.28
C ILE A 41 9.30 4.22 22.95
N GLU A 42 9.65 5.49 22.72
CA GLU A 42 9.39 6.17 21.45
C GLU A 42 10.36 5.71 20.35
N GLN A 43 11.57 5.28 20.70
CA GLN A 43 12.56 4.75 19.74
C GLN A 43 12.14 3.41 19.13
N THR A 44 11.60 2.47 19.92
CA THR A 44 11.12 1.17 19.41
C THR A 44 9.89 1.32 18.52
N SER A 45 8.95 2.20 18.88
CA SER A 45 7.80 2.53 18.02
C SER A 45 8.22 3.26 16.74
N ASN A 46 9.30 4.04 16.76
CA ASN A 46 9.88 4.68 15.57
C ASN A 46 10.44 3.62 14.60
N LEU A 47 11.25 2.69 15.12
CA LEU A 47 11.81 1.61 14.30
C LEU A 47 10.70 0.77 13.65
N ALA A 48 9.63 0.45 14.39
CA ALA A 48 8.49 -0.28 13.84
C ALA A 48 7.79 0.48 12.70
N CYS A 49 7.61 1.81 12.83
CA CYS A 49 7.06 2.64 11.77
C CYS A 49 7.98 2.67 10.54
N GLN A 50 9.29 2.83 10.74
CA GLN A 50 10.27 2.83 9.65
C GLN A 50 10.30 1.49 8.91
N ILE A 51 10.36 0.37 9.63
CA ILE A 51 10.28 -0.97 9.05
C ILE A 51 9.00 -1.13 8.22
N TYR A 52 7.86 -0.67 8.75
CA TYR A 52 6.58 -0.73 8.03
C TYR A 52 6.62 0.10 6.73
N LEU A 53 7.13 1.33 6.79
CA LEU A 53 7.27 2.21 5.63
C LEU A 53 8.17 1.59 4.56
N THR A 54 9.37 1.11 4.95
CA THR A 54 10.30 0.42 4.06
C THR A 54 9.65 -0.80 3.43
N LYS A 55 8.93 -1.60 4.20
CA LYS A 55 8.24 -2.80 3.70
C LYS A 55 7.18 -2.47 2.66
N VAL A 56 6.40 -1.41 2.85
CA VAL A 56 5.43 -0.93 1.84
C VAL A 56 6.15 -0.42 0.59
N ILE A 57 7.22 0.36 0.73
CA ILE A 57 8.00 0.90 -0.39
C ILE A 57 8.60 -0.23 -1.22
N SER A 58 9.27 -1.19 -0.59
CA SER A 58 9.86 -2.35 -1.28
C SER A 58 8.80 -3.18 -2.00
N ALA A 59 7.62 -3.38 -1.40
CA ALA A 59 6.52 -4.05 -2.08
C ALA A 59 6.07 -3.28 -3.33
N PHE A 60 6.03 -1.95 -3.26
CA PHE A 60 5.65 -1.08 -4.38
C PHE A 60 6.67 -1.10 -5.53
N GLU A 61 7.96 -1.05 -5.19
CA GLU A 61 9.07 -1.05 -6.14
C GLU A 61 9.22 -2.39 -6.86
N SER A 62 8.80 -3.49 -6.23
CA SER A 62 8.79 -4.82 -6.85
C SER A 62 7.72 -5.00 -7.94
N LEU A 63 6.70 -4.14 -7.97
CA LEU A 63 5.63 -4.21 -8.98
C LEU A 63 6.13 -3.70 -10.33
N ASN A 64 5.62 -4.29 -11.41
CA ASN A 64 5.75 -3.70 -12.73
C ASN A 64 4.98 -2.36 -12.82
N GLU A 65 5.28 -1.57 -13.85
CA GLU A 65 4.74 -0.22 -14.02
C GLU A 65 3.21 -0.14 -13.98
N ARG A 66 2.52 -1.05 -14.69
CA ARG A 66 1.05 -1.06 -14.73
C ARG A 66 0.45 -1.35 -13.36
N ASP A 67 0.92 -2.40 -12.70
CA ASP A 67 0.39 -2.81 -11.40
C ASP A 67 0.70 -1.73 -10.36
N ARG A 68 1.90 -1.15 -10.41
CA ARG A 68 2.30 0.00 -9.57
C ARG A 68 1.37 1.20 -9.77
N SER A 69 1.08 1.57 -11.02
CA SER A 69 0.16 2.66 -11.34
C SER A 69 -1.25 2.39 -10.79
N ILE A 70 -1.76 1.16 -10.94
CA ILE A 70 -3.08 0.81 -10.40
C ILE A 70 -3.07 0.89 -8.87
N ILE A 71 -2.10 0.30 -8.18
CA ILE A 71 -2.03 0.35 -6.72
C ILE A 71 -1.89 1.79 -6.22
N ASN A 72 -1.08 2.61 -6.90
CA ASN A 72 -0.91 4.01 -6.55
C ASN A 72 -2.23 4.76 -6.59
N ASN A 73 -2.89 4.75 -7.75
CA ASN A 73 -4.09 5.54 -7.97
C ASN A 73 -5.29 5.01 -7.17
N GLU A 74 -5.36 3.71 -6.91
CA GLU A 74 -6.50 3.14 -6.17
C GLU A 74 -6.36 3.25 -4.64
N PHE A 75 -5.15 3.35 -4.09
CA PHE A 75 -4.94 3.25 -2.64
C PHE A 75 -4.02 4.30 -2.02
N PHE A 76 -3.02 4.81 -2.75
CA PHE A 76 -1.97 5.69 -2.22
C PHE A 76 -2.01 7.12 -2.77
N PHE A 77 -2.87 7.39 -3.73
CA PHE A 77 -3.06 8.72 -4.29
C PHE A 77 -4.53 9.09 -4.23
N GLN A 78 -4.83 10.28 -3.71
CA GLN A 78 -6.18 10.83 -3.75
C GLN A 78 -6.44 11.45 -5.12
N GLY A 79 -6.53 10.58 -6.12
CA GLY A 79 -6.87 10.95 -7.50
C GLY A 79 -8.36 11.03 -7.74
N TYR A 80 -8.73 11.39 -8.96
CA TYR A 80 -10.12 11.34 -9.40
C TYR A 80 -10.63 9.90 -9.57
N ASP A 81 -11.83 9.63 -9.05
CA ASP A 81 -12.53 8.36 -9.22
C ASP A 81 -12.80 8.06 -10.69
N GLY A 82 -12.17 7.01 -11.22
CA GLY A 82 -12.32 6.62 -12.63
C GLY A 82 -11.26 7.18 -13.57
N TRP A 83 -10.08 7.56 -13.06
CA TRP A 83 -8.88 7.85 -13.86
C TRP A 83 -8.58 6.82 -14.96
N TRP A 84 -9.00 5.57 -14.76
CA TRP A 84 -8.76 4.45 -15.66
C TRP A 84 -9.72 4.38 -16.87
N LYS A 85 -10.84 5.11 -16.86
CA LYS A 85 -11.93 4.96 -17.85
C LYS A 85 -11.52 5.27 -19.29
N SER A 86 -10.54 6.15 -19.50
CA SER A 86 -9.99 6.47 -20.83
C SER A 86 -8.88 5.51 -21.28
N ILE A 87 -8.40 4.63 -20.39
CA ILE A 87 -7.22 3.79 -20.60
C ILE A 87 -7.63 2.31 -20.76
N TYR A 88 -8.64 1.89 -20.01
CA TYR A 88 -9.07 0.50 -19.92
C TYR A 88 -10.57 0.36 -20.08
N SER A 89 -11.01 -0.74 -20.71
CA SER A 89 -12.39 -1.19 -20.53
C SER A 89 -12.63 -1.62 -19.07
N THR A 90 -13.86 -1.51 -18.60
CA THR A 90 -14.26 -1.86 -17.22
C THR A 90 -13.78 -3.26 -16.82
N SER A 91 -14.03 -4.27 -17.65
CA SER A 91 -13.64 -5.66 -17.37
C SER A 91 -12.12 -5.83 -17.29
N SER A 92 -11.37 -5.20 -18.19
CA SER A 92 -9.90 -5.23 -18.19
C SER A 92 -9.34 -4.57 -16.95
N PHE A 93 -9.89 -3.41 -16.57
CA PHE A 93 -9.46 -2.69 -15.38
C PHE A 93 -9.62 -3.53 -14.12
N TYR A 94 -10.81 -4.08 -13.87
CA TYR A 94 -11.04 -4.89 -12.66
C TYR A 94 -10.19 -6.17 -12.63
N ARG A 95 -9.91 -6.77 -13.81
CA ARG A 95 -8.98 -7.88 -13.92
C ARG A 95 -7.55 -7.48 -13.53
N TYR A 96 -7.05 -6.37 -14.07
CA TYR A 96 -5.70 -5.88 -13.75
C TYR A 96 -5.61 -5.37 -12.31
N LYS A 97 -6.63 -4.71 -11.78
CA LYS A 97 -6.71 -4.31 -10.37
C LYS A 97 -6.63 -5.52 -9.44
N LYS A 98 -7.34 -6.61 -9.74
CA LYS A 98 -7.23 -7.86 -8.97
C LYS A 98 -5.80 -8.39 -8.97
N GLN A 99 -5.16 -8.47 -10.14
CA GLN A 99 -3.78 -8.95 -10.28
C GLN A 99 -2.78 -8.07 -9.55
N ALA A 100 -2.92 -6.75 -9.66
CA ALA A 100 -2.06 -5.78 -8.99
C ALA A 100 -2.17 -5.92 -7.46
N MET A 101 -3.40 -6.05 -6.92
CA MET A 101 -3.62 -6.26 -5.48
C MET A 101 -2.99 -7.56 -4.98
N LEU A 102 -3.16 -8.66 -5.73
CA LEU A 102 -2.55 -9.95 -5.38
C LEU A 102 -1.03 -9.82 -5.29
N ARG A 103 -0.38 -9.31 -6.34
CA ARG A 103 1.08 -9.16 -6.38
C ARG A 103 1.60 -8.25 -5.28
N PHE A 104 0.94 -7.13 -5.06
CA PHE A 104 1.31 -6.19 -4.00
C PHE A 104 1.23 -6.84 -2.62
N LEU A 105 0.11 -7.50 -2.30
CA LEU A 105 -0.09 -8.14 -1.01
C LEU A 105 0.80 -9.38 -0.84
N GLU A 106 1.05 -10.15 -1.89
CA GLU A 106 1.99 -11.27 -1.87
C GLU A 106 3.39 -10.81 -1.47
N VAL A 107 3.91 -9.77 -2.12
CA VAL A 107 5.24 -9.23 -1.77
C VAL A 107 5.21 -8.61 -0.36
N PHE A 108 4.16 -7.87 -0.03
CA PHE A 108 4.04 -7.25 1.29
C PHE A 108 3.99 -8.28 2.42
N TYR A 109 3.29 -9.41 2.30
CA TYR A 109 3.20 -10.38 3.40
C TYR A 109 4.33 -11.44 3.41
N ARG A 110 5.16 -11.52 2.37
CA ARG A 110 6.22 -12.52 2.26
C ARG A 110 7.51 -12.18 3.03
N VAL A 111 7.67 -10.94 3.48
CA VAL A 111 8.83 -10.46 4.26
C VAL A 111 8.64 -10.66 5.75
#